data_AF-A0A415KTM4-F1
#
_entry.id   AF-A0A415KTM4-F1
#
_cell.length_a   1.000
_cell.length_b   1.000
_cell.length_c   1.000
_cell.angle_alpha   90.00
_cell.angle_beta   90.00
_cell.angle_gamma   90.00
#
_symmetry.space_group_name_H-M   'P 1'
#
loop_
_entity.id
_entity.type
_entity.pdbx_description
1 polymer ?
#
loop_
_entity_poly.entity_id
_entity_poly.type
_entity_poly.pdbx_seq_one_letter_code
_entity_poly.pdbx_strand_id
1 'polypeptide(L)' 'MILNIVKNGTDSSSILECVRKTFNNSKVSIKTDYEISVDIEVVGEGGLHSLEGLKELEDYFRDYDIRVW' A
#
# COMPACT_ATOMS: atom_id res chain seq x y z
N MET A 1 9.03 3.22 -2.27
CA MET A 1 7.74 3.84 -2.66
C MET A 1 6.91 4.00 -1.40
N ILE A 2 6.16 5.10 -1.28
CA ILE A 2 5.20 5.28 -0.20
C ILE A 2 3.80 5.29 -0.80
N LEU A 3 2.92 4.45 -0.27
CA LEU A 3 1.52 4.37 -0.63
C LEU A 3 0.69 4.98 0.50
N ASN A 4 -0.01 6.07 0.22
CA ASN A 4 -1.04 6.60 1.10
C ASN A 4 -2.39 6.00 0.66
N ILE A 5 -3.00 5.18 1.52
CA ILE A 5 -4.26 4.48 1.23
C ILE A 5 -5.34 4.96 2.21
N VAL A 6 -6.49 5.38 1.69
CA VAL A 6 -7.65 5.79 2.50
C VAL A 6 -8.29 4.55 3.15
N LYS A 7 -8.61 4.64 4.44
CA LYS A 7 -9.10 3.51 5.22
C LYS A 7 -10.50 3.06 4.80
N ASN A 8 -11.42 3.99 4.54
CA ASN A 8 -12.81 3.71 4.12
C ASN A 8 -13.51 2.60 4.93
N GLY A 9 -13.32 2.59 6.26
CA GLY A 9 -13.89 1.57 7.14
C GLY A 9 -13.07 0.29 7.30
N THR A 10 -11.91 0.20 6.65
CA THR A 10 -10.91 -0.87 6.78
C THR A 10 -9.82 -0.45 7.76
N ASP A 11 -9.37 -1.38 8.60
CA ASP A 11 -8.26 -1.14 9.52
C ASP A 11 -6.89 -1.16 8.83
N SER A 12 -5.92 -0.46 9.41
CA SER A 12 -4.59 -0.32 8.84
C SER A 12 -3.83 -1.64 8.72
N SER A 13 -4.09 -2.61 9.60
CA SER A 13 -3.49 -3.95 9.52
C SER A 13 -4.00 -4.75 8.32
N SER A 14 -5.30 -4.68 8.01
CA SER A 14 -5.89 -5.32 6.84
C SER A 14 -5.35 -4.70 5.55
N ILE A 15 -5.21 -3.37 5.51
CA ILE A 15 -4.59 -2.67 4.37
C ILE A 15 -3.11 -3.10 4.23
N LEU A 16 -2.38 -3.16 5.33
CA LEU A 16 -0.98 -3.61 5.34
C LEU A 16 -0.83 -5.02 4.76
N GLU A 17 -1.66 -5.97 5.20
CA GLU A 17 -1.64 -7.34 4.70
C GLU A 17 -2.02 -7.41 3.22
N CYS A 18 -2.94 -6.57 2.76
CA CYS A 18 -3.30 -6.46 1.34
C CYS A 18 -2.10 -6.00 0.48
N VAL A 19 -1.44 -4.92 0.89
CA VAL A 19 -0.24 -4.41 0.21
C VAL A 19 0.88 -5.44 0.26
N ARG A 20 1.07 -6.12 1.40
CA ARG A 20 2.10 -7.16 1.54
C ARG A 20 1.88 -8.36 0.63
N LYS A 21 0.64 -8.80 0.42
CA LYS A 21 0.31 -9.87 -0.53
C LYS A 21 0.59 -9.46 -1.97
N THR A 22 0.26 -8.21 -2.31
CA THR A 22 0.47 -7.66 -3.64
C THR A 22 1.96 -7.48 -3.95
N PHE A 23 2.74 -6.99 -2.98
CA PHE A 23 4.19 -6.83 -3.08
C PHE A 23 4.92 -7.92 -2.31
N ASN A 24 4.67 -9.18 -2.64
CA ASN A 24 5.21 -10.37 -1.95
C ASN A 24 6.75 -10.42 -1.83
N ASN A 25 7.46 -9.84 -2.81
CA ASN A 25 8.92 -9.75 -2.84
C ASN A 25 9.47 -8.43 -2.27
N SER A 26 8.63 -7.62 -1.61
CA SER A 26 9.03 -6.36 -1.00
C SER A 26 8.90 -6.39 0.51
N LYS A 27 9.72 -5.60 1.18
CA LYS A 27 9.50 -5.26 2.58
C LYS A 27 8.40 -4.21 2.65
N VAL A 28 7.30 -4.56 3.31
CA VAL A 28 6.13 -3.69 3.45
C VAL A 28 5.91 -3.40 4.94
N SER A 29 5.77 -2.12 5.30
CA SER A 29 5.54 -1.70 6.69
C SER A 29 4.74 -0.41 6.76
N ILE A 30 3.99 -0.22 7.85
CA ILE A 30 3.31 1.05 8.13
C ILE A 30 4.38 2.09 8.49
N LYS A 31 4.38 3.20 7.76
CA LYS A 31 5.21 4.37 8.04
C LYS A 31 4.51 5.34 8.97
N THR A 32 3.25 5.64 8.68
CA THR A 32 2.43 6.52 9.52
C THR A 32 0.98 6.11 9.42
N ASP A 33 0.34 5.96 10.57
CA ASP A 33 -1.07 5.63 10.67
C ASP A 33 -1.88 6.90 11.02
N TYR A 34 -2.70 7.37 10.09
CA TYR A 34 -3.56 8.53 10.30
C TYR A 34 -4.97 8.06 10.65
N GLU A 35 -5.83 8.97 11.11
CA GLU A 35 -7.23 8.62 11.38
C GLU A 35 -7.98 8.15 10.12
N ILE A 36 -7.73 8.80 8.97
CA ILE A 36 -8.49 8.60 7.73
C ILE A 36 -7.72 7.75 6.70
N SER A 37 -6.40 7.72 6.76
CA SER A 37 -5.53 7.04 5.78
C SER A 37 -4.34 6.38 6.47
N VAL A 38 -3.60 5.56 5.75
CA VAL A 38 -2.35 4.96 6.22
C VAL A 38 -1.28 5.12 5.15
N ASP A 39 -0.09 5.54 5.59
CA ASP A 39 1.11 5.52 4.77
C ASP A 39 1.81 4.18 4.95
N ILE A 40 1.95 3.46 3.85
CA ILE A 40 2.64 2.18 3.76
C ILE A 40 3.91 2.37 2.95
N GLU A 41 5.03 2.06 3.58
CA GLU A 41 6.32 2.02 2.93
C GLU A 41 6.52 0.64 2.29
N VAL A 42 6.80 0.66 0.98
CA VAL A 42 7.14 -0.52 0.19
C VAL A 42 8.58 -0.36 -0.28
N VAL A 43 9.45 -1.29 0.13
CA VAL A 43 10.86 -1.34 -0.26
C VAL A 43 11.11 -2.65 -1.00
N GLY A 44 11.28 -2.57 -2.32
CA GLY A 44 11.62 -3.74 -3.14
C GLY A 44 13.11 -4.06 -3.08
N GLU A 45 13.48 -5.30 -3.41
CA GLU A 45 14.88 -5.67 -3.59
C GLU A 45 15.53 -4.83 -4.70
N GLY A 46 16.65 -4.17 -4.37
CA GLY A 46 17.36 -3.28 -5.30
C GLY A 46 16.69 -1.94 -5.58
N GLY A 47 15.63 -1.56 -4.84
CA GLY A 47 14.93 -0.28 -5.01
C GLY A 47 13.97 -0.22 -6.20
N LEU A 48 13.75 -1.34 -6.89
CA LEU A 48 12.73 -1.47 -7.93
C LEU A 48 11.38 -1.76 -7.31
N HIS A 49 10.35 -1.06 -7.77
CA HIS A 49 8.96 -1.27 -7.38
C HIS A 49 8.18 -1.80 -8.58
N SER A 50 7.39 -2.86 -8.40
CA SER A 50 6.59 -3.41 -9.48
C SER A 50 5.41 -2.48 -9.78
N LEU A 51 5.34 -1.95 -11.01
CA LEU A 51 4.18 -1.19 -11.48
C LEU A 51 2.94 -2.09 -11.63
N GLU A 52 3.12 -3.40 -11.83
CA GLU A 52 2.00 -4.37 -11.84
C GLU A 52 1.31 -4.43 -10.47
N GLY A 53 2.07 -4.31 -9.38
CA GLY A 53 1.49 -4.31 -8.03
C GLY A 53 0.59 -3.10 -7.75
N LEU A 54 0.82 -1.95 -8.40
CA LEU A 54 -0.08 -0.81 -8.28
C LEU A 54 -1.44 -1.08 -8.93
N LYS A 55 -1.43 -1.71 -10.12
CA LYS A 55 -2.65 -2.07 -10.83
C LYS A 55 -3.45 -3.14 -10.07
N GLU A 56 -2.77 -4.11 -9.46
CA GLU A 56 -3.45 -5.09 -8.61
C GLU A 56 -4.08 -4.45 -7.36
N LEU A 57 -3.52 -3.36 -6.82
CA LEU A 57 -4.13 -2.64 -5.71
C LEU A 57 -5.43 -1.91 -6.12
N GLU A 58 -5.59 -1.55 -7.38
CA GLU A 58 -6.83 -0.95 -7.90
C GLU A 58 -8.02 -1.93 -7.86
N ASP A 59 -7.76 -3.25 -7.78
CA ASP A 59 -8.81 -4.27 -7.55
C ASP A 59 -9.31 -4.28 -6.09
N TYR A 60 -8.52 -3.77 -5.15
CA TYR A 60 -8.84 -3.78 -3.71
C TYR A 60 -9.27 -2.41 -3.18
N PHE A 61 -8.67 -1.34 -3.71
CA PHE A 61 -8.94 0.04 -3.32
C PHE A 61 -9.29 0.83 -4.58
N ARG A 62 -10.20 1.81 -4.46
CA ARG A 62 -10.54 2.63 -5.62
C ARG A 62 -9.34 3.49 -6.02
N ASP A 63 -9.20 3.79 -7.30
CA ASP A 63 -8.05 4.54 -7.85
C ASP A 63 -7.78 5.87 -7.10
N TYR A 64 -8.83 6.53 -6.62
CA TYR A 64 -8.72 7.79 -5.85
C TYR A 64 -8.43 7.62 -4.35
N ASP A 65 -8.50 6.40 -3.83
CA ASP A 65 -8.13 6.06 -2.46
C ASP A 65 -6.64 5.77 -2.31
N ILE A 66 -5.92 5.58 -3.41
CA ILE A 66 -4.47 5.31 -3.43
C ILE A 66 -3.73 6.56 -3.92
N ARG A 67 -2.72 7.00 -3.19
CA ARG A 67 -1.76 8.03 -3.63
C ARG A 67 -0.35 7.50 -3.48
N VAL A 68 0.47 7.70 -4.51
CA VAL A 68 1.86 7.25 -4.54
C VAL A 68 2.79 8.47 -4.37
N TRP A 69 3.75 8.35 -3.46
CA TRP A 69 4.80 9.35 -3.19
C TRP A 69 6.20 8.73 -3.31
#